data_AF-A0A7J0AAV9-F1
#
_entry.id   AF-A0A7J0AAV9-F1
#
_cell.length_a   1.000
_cell.length_b   1.000
_cell.length_c   1.000
_cell.angle_alpha   90.00
_cell.angle_beta   90.00
_cell.angle_gamma   90.00
#
_symmetry.space_group_name_H-M   'P 1'
#
loop_
_entity.id
_entity.type
_entity.pdbx_description
1 polymer ?
#
loop_
_entity_poly.entity_id
_entity_poly.type
_entity_poly.pdbx_seq_one_letter_code
_entity_poly.pdbx_strand_id
1 'polypeptide(L)' 'MNELKVGDIVYLNSDDRIEMTVVWIDEYKTATCAYFNSLTHIFERVQFPINALTKVG' A
#
# COMPACT_ATOMS: atom_id res chain seq x y z
N MET A 1 2.89 15.16 7.96
CA MET A 1 1.87 14.45 7.18
C MET A 1 2.61 13.68 6.10
N ASN A 2 2.55 12.35 6.09
CA ASN A 2 3.29 11.55 5.11
C ASN A 2 2.66 11.76 3.73
N GLU A 3 3.35 12.49 2.84
CA GLU A 3 3.02 12.48 1.42
C GLU A 3 3.43 11.12 0.84
N LEU A 4 2.46 10.21 0.76
CA LEU A 4 2.62 9.01 -0.04
C LEU A 4 2.52 9.37 -1.52
N LYS A 5 3.37 8.77 -2.33
CA LYS A 5 3.32 8.85 -3.80
C LYS A 5 3.30 7.47 -4.43
N VAL A 6 2.89 7.41 -5.70
CA VAL A 6 3.02 6.19 -6.51
C VAL A 6 4.49 5.76 -6.53
N GLY A 7 4.74 4.48 -6.31
CA GLY A 7 6.06 3.87 -6.18
C GLY A 7 6.59 3.76 -4.75
N ASP A 8 5.96 4.40 -3.76
CA ASP A 8 6.36 4.23 -2.37
C ASP A 8 6.01 2.82 -1.86
N ILE A 9 6.88 2.27 -1.00
CA ILE A 9 6.63 1.03 -0.27
C ILE A 9 5.96 1.38 1.04
N VAL A 10 4.89 0.67 1.38
CA VAL A 10 4.06 0.90 2.56
C VAL A 10 3.65 -0.41 3.24
N TYR A 11 3.27 -0.33 4.52
CA TYR A 11 2.55 -1.39 5.22
C TYR A 11 1.31 -0.82 5.92
N LEU A 12 0.40 -1.71 6.31
CA LEU A 12 -0.79 -1.38 7.10
C LEU A 12 -0.45 -1.11 8.56
N ASN A 13 -0.96 -0.01 9.12
CA ASN A 13 -0.74 0.32 10.53
C ASN A 13 -1.24 -0.75 11.50
N SER A 14 -2.26 -1.52 11.09
CA SER A 14 -2.93 -2.51 11.92
C SER A 14 -2.36 -3.93 11.81
N ASP A 15 -1.42 -4.19 10.91
CA ASP A 15 -1.01 -5.55 10.58
C ASP A 15 0.51 -5.69 10.40
N ASP A 16 1.02 -6.90 10.59
CA ASP A 16 2.46 -7.17 10.54
C ASP A 16 2.97 -7.18 9.09
N ARG A 17 3.60 -6.06 8.71
CA ARG A 17 4.77 -5.98 7.79
C ARG A 17 4.62 -6.56 6.38
N ILE A 18 3.41 -6.69 5.84
CA ILE A 18 3.27 -6.92 4.40
C ILE A 18 3.65 -5.63 3.68
N GLU A 19 4.83 -5.64 3.06
CA GLU A 19 5.27 -4.56 2.19
C GLU A 19 4.45 -4.58 0.91
N MET A 20 3.82 -3.44 0.63
CA MET A 20 3.02 -3.21 -0.55
C MET A 20 3.55 -1.99 -1.28
N THR A 21 3.49 -2.00 -2.61
CA THR A 21 3.86 -0.84 -3.43
C THR A 21 2.63 -0.03 -3.79
N VAL A 22 2.64 1.27 -3.55
CA VAL A 22 1.57 2.17 -3.99
C VAL A 22 1.59 2.26 -5.52
N VAL A 23 0.52 1.84 -6.19
CA VAL A 23 0.42 1.88 -7.67
C VAL A 23 -0.52 2.97 -8.17
N TRP A 24 -1.41 3.47 -7.31
CA TRP A 24 -2.33 4.55 -7.65
C TRP A 24 -2.81 5.26 -6.38
N ILE A 25 -3.07 6.56 -6.48
CA ILE A 25 -3.72 7.35 -5.43
C ILE A 25 -4.85 8.12 -6.10
N ASP A 26 -6.07 7.97 -5.58
CA ASP A 26 -7.23 8.69 -6.10
C ASP A 26 -7.40 10.09 -5.48
N GLU A 27 -8.37 10.85 -5.99
CA GLU A 27 -8.71 12.20 -5.51
C GLU A 27 -9.25 12.22 -4.07
N TYR A 28 -9.72 11.07 -3.56
CA TYR A 28 -10.25 10.89 -2.20
C TYR A 28 -9.20 10.43 -1.18
N LYS A 29 -7.91 10.43 -1.56
CA LYS A 29 -6.79 9.97 -0.71
C LYS A 29 -6.89 8.49 -0.33
N THR A 30 -7.38 7.67 -1.25
CA THR A 30 -7.30 6.21 -1.20
C THR A 30 -6.09 5.76 -2.01
N ALA A 31 -5.18 5.02 -1.38
CA ALA A 31 -4.06 4.40 -2.05
C ALA A 31 -4.44 2.98 -2.48
N THR A 32 -4.28 2.68 -3.77
CA THR A 32 -4.26 1.31 -4.26
C THR A 32 -2.84 0.80 -4.17
N CYS A 33 -2.64 -0.26 -3.40
CA CYS A 33 -1.36 -0.89 -3.18
C CYS A 33 -1.34 -2.28 -3.84
N ALA A 34 -0.21 -2.66 -4.42
CA ALA A 34 0.02 -3.97 -4.99
C ALA A 34 1.04 -4.73 -4.14
N TYR A 35 0.82 -6.02 -3.95
CA TYR A 35 1.75 -6.90 -3.25
C TYR A 35 1.79 -8.27 -3.92
N PHE A 36 2.90 -8.97 -3.74
CA PHE A 36 3.03 -10.33 -4.24
C PHE A 36 2.48 -11.31 -3.19
N ASN A 37 1.42 -12.04 -3.53
CA ASN A 37 0.91 -13.09 -2.67
C ASN A 37 1.68 -14.39 -2.93
N SER A 38 2.48 -14.81 -1.94
CA SER A 38 3.30 -16.02 -2.04
C SER A 38 2.50 -17.33 -2.04
N LEU A 39 1.25 -17.32 -1.57
CA LEU A 39 0.38 -18.51 -1.58
C LEU A 39 -0.18 -18.76 -2.98
N THR A 40 -0.62 -17.70 -3.65
CA THR A 40 -1.27 -17.78 -4.97
C THR A 40 -0.30 -17.50 -6.13
N HIS A 41 0.92 -17.05 -5.85
CA HIS A 41 1.94 -16.65 -6.82
C HIS A 41 1.48 -15.59 -7.83
N ILE A 42 0.58 -14.69 -7.40
CA ILE A 42 0.06 -13.59 -8.21
C ILE A 42 0.21 -12.25 -7.50
N PHE A 43 0.24 -11.18 -8.29
CA PHE A 43 0.14 -9.82 -7.76
C PHE A 43 -1.31 -9.48 -7.47
N GLU A 44 -1.59 -9.17 -6.22
CA GLU A 44 -2.90 -8.72 -5.77
C GLU A 44 -2.92 -7.21 -5.55
N ARG A 45 -4.11 -6.63 -5.60
CA ARG A 45 -4.33 -5.19 -5.39
C ARG A 45 -5.35 -4.99 -4.28
N VAL A 46 -5.01 -4.09 -3.37
CA VAL A 46 -5.83 -3.75 -2.20
C VAL A 46 -5.89 -2.24 -2.05
N GLN A 47 -6.97 -1.74 -1.45
CA GLN A 47 -7.22 -0.31 -1.33
C GLN A 47 -7.36 0.07 0.13
N PHE A 48 -6.63 1.12 0.53
CA PHE A 48 -6.66 1.64 1.88
C PHE A 48 -6.66 3.17 1.88
N PRO A 49 -7.31 3.80 2.86
CA PRO A 49 -7.08 5.20 3.17
C PRO A 49 -5.58 5.47 3.41
N ILE A 50 -5.03 6.56 2.86
CA ILE A 50 -3.60 6.91 3.02
C ILE A 50 -3.17 7.00 4.49
N ASN A 51 -4.08 7.40 5.39
CA ASN A 51 -3.81 7.49 6.83
C ASN A 51 -3.70 6.13 7.54
N ALA A 52 -4.14 5.04 6.90
CA ALA A 52 -4.01 3.68 7.40
C ALA A 52 -2.66 3.03 7.03
N LEU A 53 -1.83 3.74 6.25
CA LEU A 53 -0.57 3.25 5.70
C LEU A 53 0.63 3.97 6.31
N THR A 54 1.71 3.23 6.52
CA THR A 54 3.01 3.77 6.91
C THR A 54 4.05 3.46 5.84
N LYS A 55 4.83 4.48 5.45
CA LYS A 55 5.91 4.37 4.47
C LYS A 55 7.11 3.61 5.04
N VAL A 56 7.67 2.72 4.23
CA VAL A 56 8.91 1.99 4.49
C VAL A 56 10.05 2.70 3.75
N GLY A 57 10.75 3.60 4.44
CA GLY A 57 11.97 4.25 3.92
C GLY A 57 11.72 5.38 2.92
#